data_AF-A0A4Y7IVR8-F1
#
_entry.id   AF-A0A4Y7IVR8-F1
#
_cell.length_a   1.000
_cell.length_b   1.000
_cell.length_c   1.000
_cell.angle_alpha   90.00
_cell.angle_beta   90.00
_cell.angle_gamma   90.00
#
_symmetry.space_group_name_H-M   'P 1'
#
loop_
_entity.id
_entity.type
_entity.pdbx_description
1 polymer ?
#
loop_
_entity_poly.entity_id
_entity_poly.type
_entity_poly.pdbx_seq_one_letter_code
_entity_poly.pdbx_strand_id
1 'polypeptide(L)'
;MVHGGTNFGFLNGANTGSDDSDFKPDITSYDYDAPISEWGDSDSAKFKALRKVIKKYSPISVPRIPPNNGKRGHGKVKLQKRASPILRMLLTPEIQEVLHGWKMIPFYFENLSKLFKESPIVGVATSTSKKEFSRAELLSEGPMLYEGHFTINSTDEVAGTFISFSGWGKGVAFVTDFNIGRFWPLAGPQCSLNVPAPLLQPGKNVVLILETDAPNHELVIESIDQQDFTCGQRSRVGTK
;
A
#
# COMPACT_ATOMS: atom_id res chain seq x y z
N MET A 1 14.41 -17.03 -1.19
CA MET A 1 13.15 -17.61 -1.70
C MET A 1 13.34 -18.12 -3.12
N VAL A 2 12.57 -19.12 -3.57
CA VAL A 2 12.46 -19.48 -5.01
C VAL A 2 11.47 -18.55 -5.73
N HIS A 3 10.35 -18.30 -5.08
CA HIS A 3 9.39 -17.24 -5.31
C HIS A 3 9.03 -16.70 -3.93
N GLY A 4 9.12 -15.39 -3.71
CA GLY A 4 8.81 -14.80 -2.41
C GLY A 4 7.39 -14.25 -2.32
N GLY A 5 6.97 -13.43 -3.28
CA GLY A 5 5.59 -12.92 -3.38
C GLY A 5 5.39 -11.59 -2.66
N THR A 6 4.27 -11.45 -1.93
CA THR A 6 3.84 -10.20 -1.30
C THR A 6 3.39 -10.44 0.14
N ASN A 7 3.81 -9.56 1.05
CA ASN A 7 3.28 -9.46 2.41
C ASN A 7 1.98 -8.62 2.41
N PHE A 8 0.88 -9.18 1.92
CA PHE A 8 -0.39 -8.45 1.85
C PHE A 8 -0.89 -7.99 3.22
N GLY A 9 -1.67 -6.91 3.21
CA GLY A 9 -2.25 -6.33 4.41
C GLY A 9 -1.21 -5.95 5.47
N PHE A 10 -1.31 -6.59 6.62
CA PHE A 10 -0.46 -6.33 7.79
C PHE A 10 0.41 -7.53 8.16
N LEU A 11 0.69 -8.41 7.19
CA LEU A 11 1.43 -9.65 7.39
C LEU A 11 2.96 -9.47 7.34
N ASN A 12 3.46 -8.26 7.07
CA ASN A 12 4.89 -8.00 7.04
C ASN A 12 5.52 -8.21 8.43
N GLY A 13 6.73 -8.76 8.45
CA GLY A 13 7.53 -8.89 9.65
C GLY A 13 8.29 -7.60 10.00
N ALA A 14 9.16 -7.73 10.97
CA ALA A 14 10.16 -6.73 11.32
C ALA A 14 11.34 -7.40 12.01
N ASN A 15 12.49 -6.73 11.97
CA ASN A 15 13.70 -7.14 12.66
C ASN A 15 14.20 -6.03 13.57
N THR A 16 15.16 -6.34 14.43
CA THR A 16 15.94 -5.34 15.18
C THR A 16 17.36 -5.28 14.62
N GLY A 17 17.99 -4.12 14.69
CA GLY A 17 19.36 -3.91 14.24
C GLY A 17 20.37 -4.22 15.34
N SER A 18 21.07 -3.21 15.82
CA SER A 18 22.02 -3.37 16.93
C SER A 18 21.33 -3.74 18.25
N ASP A 19 20.12 -3.23 18.44
CA ASP A 19 19.30 -3.41 19.64
C ASP A 19 17.81 -3.17 19.31
N ASP A 20 16.95 -3.33 20.31
CA ASP A 20 15.50 -3.24 20.19
C ASP A 20 14.97 -1.85 19.82
N SER A 21 15.78 -0.79 19.98
CA SER A 21 15.41 0.56 19.56
C SER A 21 15.58 0.77 18.05
N ASP A 22 16.44 -0.02 17.40
CA ASP A 22 16.66 -0.01 15.94
C ASP A 22 15.67 -0.97 15.24
N PHE A 23 14.36 -0.69 15.38
CA PHE A 23 13.29 -1.47 14.77
C PHE A 23 13.21 -1.25 13.25
N LYS A 24 13.28 -2.33 12.49
CA LYS A 24 13.33 -2.34 11.01
C LYS A 24 12.15 -3.14 10.45
N PRO A 25 11.04 -2.47 10.09
CA PRO A 25 9.91 -3.15 9.48
C PRO A 25 10.27 -3.63 8.08
N ASP A 26 9.88 -4.86 7.75
CA ASP A 26 9.98 -5.36 6.38
C ASP A 26 8.92 -4.66 5.50
N ILE A 27 9.27 -4.46 4.22
CA ILE A 27 8.38 -3.85 3.25
C ILE A 27 7.26 -4.80 2.80
N THR A 28 6.27 -4.27 2.10
CA THR A 28 5.14 -5.04 1.56
C THR A 28 5.58 -6.03 0.49
N SER A 29 6.50 -5.62 -0.40
CA SER A 29 7.08 -6.55 -1.37
C SER A 29 7.88 -7.62 -0.65
N TYR A 30 7.69 -8.87 -1.07
CA TYR A 30 8.57 -9.98 -0.71
C TYR A 30 9.21 -10.57 -1.97
N ASP A 31 9.51 -9.74 -2.98
CA ASP A 31 10.19 -10.16 -4.22
C ASP A 31 11.47 -10.95 -3.92
N TYR A 32 12.20 -10.51 -2.89
CA TYR A 32 13.38 -11.19 -2.34
C TYR A 32 14.56 -11.25 -3.31
N ASP A 33 14.50 -10.56 -4.47
CA ASP A 33 15.38 -10.84 -5.61
C ASP A 33 15.40 -12.36 -5.88
N ALA A 34 14.23 -12.99 -5.79
CA ALA A 34 14.08 -14.41 -6.00
C ALA A 34 14.24 -14.75 -7.50
N PRO A 35 14.57 -16.00 -7.85
CA PRO A 35 14.57 -16.44 -9.24
C PRO A 35 13.24 -16.14 -9.97
N ILE A 36 12.12 -16.35 -9.28
CA ILE A 36 10.78 -16.00 -9.73
C ILE A 36 10.37 -14.72 -9.00
N SER A 37 10.06 -13.65 -9.74
CA SER A 37 9.73 -12.34 -9.16
C SER A 37 8.47 -12.39 -8.28
N GLU A 38 8.19 -11.31 -7.55
CA GLU A 38 6.93 -11.11 -6.82
C GLU A 38 5.68 -11.37 -7.68
N TRP A 39 5.76 -11.12 -8.99
CA TRP A 39 4.65 -11.31 -9.94
C TRP A 39 4.56 -12.74 -10.53
N GLY A 40 5.51 -13.61 -10.20
CA GLY A 40 5.61 -14.93 -10.80
C GLY A 40 6.40 -14.98 -12.11
N ASP A 41 7.05 -13.89 -12.51
CA ASP A 41 7.82 -13.85 -13.77
C ASP A 41 9.12 -14.66 -13.61
N SER A 42 9.46 -15.43 -14.64
CA SER A 42 10.60 -16.35 -14.64
C SER A 42 11.68 -16.01 -15.67
N ASP A 43 11.67 -14.78 -16.18
CA ASP A 43 12.61 -14.32 -17.20
C ASP A 43 13.98 -13.89 -16.66
N SER A 44 14.13 -13.83 -15.33
CA SER A 44 15.34 -13.36 -14.69
C SER A 44 16.56 -14.20 -15.09
N ALA A 45 17.74 -13.55 -15.17
CA ALA A 45 18.99 -14.26 -15.41
C ALA A 45 19.25 -15.32 -14.33
N LYS A 46 18.81 -15.04 -13.09
CA LYS A 46 18.90 -15.95 -11.95
C LYS A 46 18.07 -17.21 -12.15
N PHE A 47 16.82 -17.11 -12.59
CA PHE A 47 15.99 -18.27 -12.95
C PHE A 47 16.64 -19.11 -14.04
N LYS A 48 17.06 -18.46 -15.14
CA LYS A 48 17.70 -19.14 -16.29
C LYS A 48 18.97 -19.89 -15.88
N ALA A 49 19.81 -19.27 -15.03
CA ALA A 49 21.05 -19.87 -14.53
C ALA A 49 20.77 -21.10 -13.65
N LEU A 50 19.90 -20.98 -12.65
CA LEU A 50 19.52 -22.10 -11.78
C LEU A 50 18.88 -23.23 -12.58
N ARG A 51 17.99 -22.88 -13.51
CA ARG A 51 17.31 -23.84 -14.38
C ARG A 51 18.30 -24.62 -15.26
N LYS A 52 19.37 -23.98 -15.74
CA LYS A 52 20.45 -24.64 -16.50
C LYS A 52 21.21 -25.67 -15.66
N VAL A 53 21.51 -25.34 -14.40
CA VAL A 53 22.17 -26.27 -13.46
C VAL A 53 21.26 -27.45 -13.16
N ILE A 54 20.00 -27.20 -12.81
CA ILE A 54 19.01 -28.26 -12.54
C ILE A 54 18.88 -29.19 -13.74
N LYS A 55 18.82 -28.65 -14.97
CA LYS A 55 18.75 -29.47 -16.19
C LYS A 55 19.96 -30.39 -16.38
N LYS A 56 21.15 -29.99 -15.91
CA LYS A 56 22.38 -30.81 -16.02
C LYS A 56 22.35 -32.04 -15.11
N TYR A 57 21.74 -31.92 -13.93
CA TYR A 57 21.77 -32.96 -12.89
C TYR A 57 20.43 -33.67 -12.67
N SER A 58 19.35 -33.19 -13.30
CA SER A 58 18.04 -33.80 -13.19
C SER A 58 18.00 -35.16 -13.92
N PRO A 59 17.58 -36.25 -13.24
CA PRO A 59 17.39 -37.54 -13.88
C PRO A 59 16.16 -37.57 -14.81
N ILE A 60 15.31 -36.54 -14.73
CA ILE A 60 14.11 -36.38 -15.56
C ILE A 60 14.18 -35.14 -16.45
N SER A 61 13.41 -35.17 -17.54
CA SER A 61 13.24 -33.99 -18.40
C SER A 61 12.54 -32.87 -17.64
N VAL A 62 13.15 -31.68 -17.61
CA VAL A 62 12.62 -30.55 -16.86
C VAL A 62 11.54 -29.83 -17.69
N PRO A 63 10.32 -29.61 -17.15
CA PRO A 63 9.14 -29.18 -17.92
C PRO A 63 9.29 -27.81 -18.56
N ARG A 64 8.48 -27.53 -19.60
CA ARG A 64 8.44 -26.18 -20.21
C ARG A 64 8.01 -25.14 -19.18
N ILE A 65 8.54 -23.94 -19.33
CA ILE A 65 8.23 -22.81 -18.45
C ILE A 65 6.83 -22.28 -18.84
N PRO A 66 5.91 -22.09 -17.87
CA PRO A 66 4.63 -21.43 -18.13
C PRO A 66 4.84 -20.00 -18.65
N PRO A 67 3.91 -19.44 -19.46
CA PRO A 67 3.98 -18.04 -19.83
C PRO A 67 3.83 -17.14 -18.58
N ASN A 68 4.47 -15.98 -18.61
CA ASN A 68 4.31 -14.98 -17.55
C ASN A 68 2.88 -14.45 -17.50
N ASN A 69 2.48 -14.00 -16.31
CA ASN A 69 1.20 -13.36 -16.10
C ASN A 69 1.15 -12.01 -16.85
N GLY A 70 0.01 -11.74 -17.50
CA GLY A 70 -0.27 -10.45 -18.13
C GLY A 70 -0.26 -9.32 -17.10
N LYS A 71 0.33 -8.19 -17.50
CA LYS A 71 0.37 -6.95 -16.72
C LYS A 71 -0.18 -5.81 -17.54
N ARG A 72 -0.90 -4.88 -16.90
CA ARG A 72 -1.48 -3.71 -17.57
C ARG A 72 -1.47 -2.51 -16.63
N GLY A 73 -1.07 -1.36 -17.16
CA GLY A 73 -1.28 -0.07 -16.52
C GLY A 73 -2.62 0.51 -16.94
N HIS A 74 -3.42 0.98 -15.97
CA HIS A 74 -4.68 1.68 -16.20
C HIS A 74 -4.52 3.21 -16.11
N GLY A 75 -3.28 3.70 -15.96
CA GLY A 75 -2.95 5.12 -15.96
C GLY A 75 -3.30 5.83 -14.66
N LYS A 76 -3.41 7.16 -14.74
CA LYS A 76 -3.64 8.02 -13.59
C LYS A 76 -5.07 7.91 -13.06
N VAL A 77 -5.19 7.75 -11.75
CA VAL A 77 -6.46 7.71 -11.02
C VAL A 77 -6.51 8.88 -10.06
N LYS A 78 -7.49 9.77 -10.27
CA LYS A 78 -7.75 10.89 -9.36
C LYS A 78 -8.51 10.39 -8.13
N LEU A 79 -8.06 10.78 -6.95
CA LEU A 79 -8.73 10.47 -5.69
C LEU A 79 -9.48 11.69 -5.14
N GLN A 80 -10.55 11.39 -4.42
CA GLN A 80 -11.35 12.34 -3.67
C GLN A 80 -11.16 12.09 -2.18
N LYS A 81 -11.05 13.17 -1.41
CA LYS A 81 -11.05 13.11 0.05
C LYS A 81 -12.46 12.74 0.54
N ARG A 82 -12.59 11.69 1.35
CA ARG A 82 -13.89 11.19 1.82
C ARG A 82 -14.22 11.58 3.26
N ALA A 83 -13.30 11.39 4.20
CA ALA A 83 -13.39 11.88 5.60
C ALA A 83 -12.09 11.52 6.37
N SER A 84 -11.83 12.18 7.50
CA SER A 84 -10.96 11.63 8.55
C SER A 84 -11.87 10.81 9.47
N PRO A 85 -11.79 9.48 9.48
CA PRO A 85 -12.79 8.69 10.17
C PRO A 85 -12.67 8.81 11.69
N ILE A 86 -11.51 9.11 12.30
CA ILE A 86 -11.41 9.10 13.78
C ILE A 86 -10.18 9.84 14.33
N LEU A 87 -9.23 10.28 13.50
CA LEU A 87 -7.90 10.61 14.01
C LEU A 87 -7.57 12.10 13.89
N ARG A 88 -8.16 12.91 14.78
CA ARG A 88 -7.47 14.13 15.21
C ARG A 88 -6.36 13.65 16.14
N MET A 89 -5.19 13.35 15.59
CA MET A 89 -3.99 13.18 16.41
C MET A 89 -3.65 14.60 16.89
N LEU A 90 -4.21 14.98 18.05
CA LEU A 90 -3.81 16.20 18.72
C LEU A 90 -2.34 16.01 19.11
N LEU A 91 -1.44 16.45 18.24
CA LEU A 91 -0.05 16.71 18.58
C LEU A 91 -0.08 17.73 19.71
N THR A 92 -0.08 17.22 20.93
CA THR A 92 0.05 18.04 22.12
C THR A 92 1.55 18.27 22.28
N PRO A 93 2.00 19.54 22.31
CA PRO A 93 3.41 19.83 22.52
C PRO A 93 3.85 19.22 23.85
N GLU A 94 5.03 18.60 23.85
CA GLU A 94 5.76 17.97 24.96
C GLU A 94 5.05 18.05 26.31
N ILE A 95 4.18 17.07 26.56
CA ILE A 95 3.53 16.94 27.85
C ILE A 95 4.59 16.38 28.81
N GLN A 96 5.05 17.21 29.74
CA GLN A 96 5.98 16.81 30.80
C GLN A 96 5.29 16.05 31.95
N GLU A 97 3.97 15.89 31.90
CA GLU A 97 3.15 15.20 32.90
C GLU A 97 2.49 13.92 32.36
N VAL A 98 2.15 12.99 33.25
CA VAL A 98 1.49 11.74 32.87
C VAL A 98 0.02 12.01 32.51
N LEU A 99 -0.39 11.61 31.30
CA LEU A 99 -1.77 11.68 30.86
C LEU A 99 -2.64 10.58 31.47
N HIS A 100 -3.82 10.95 31.97
CA HIS A 100 -4.82 10.05 32.56
C HIS A 100 -6.16 10.12 31.80
N GLY A 101 -7.06 9.16 32.03
CA GLY A 101 -8.44 9.19 31.49
C GLY A 101 -8.61 8.73 30.04
N TRP A 102 -7.76 7.80 29.57
CA TRP A 102 -7.77 7.29 28.20
C TRP A 102 -9.09 6.60 27.81
N LYS A 103 -9.63 6.98 26.64
CA LYS A 103 -10.67 6.22 25.94
C LYS A 103 -10.07 5.59 24.69
N MET A 104 -9.89 4.28 24.72
CA MET A 104 -9.37 3.50 23.59
C MET A 104 -10.51 3.12 22.64
N ILE A 105 -10.43 3.53 21.38
CA ILE A 105 -11.43 3.21 20.35
C ILE A 105 -10.78 2.27 19.35
N PRO A 106 -11.21 1.00 19.26
CA PRO A 106 -10.66 0.08 18.26
C PRO A 106 -11.11 0.48 16.86
N PHE A 107 -10.20 0.35 15.90
CA PHE A 107 -10.45 0.62 14.48
C PHE A 107 -10.27 -0.66 13.67
N TYR A 108 -11.33 -1.10 13.00
CA TYR A 108 -11.35 -2.36 12.25
C TYR A 108 -11.29 -2.10 10.73
N PHE A 109 -10.22 -2.59 10.10
CA PHE A 109 -9.96 -2.37 8.67
C PHE A 109 -10.84 -3.22 7.74
N GLU A 110 -11.41 -4.32 8.24
CA GLU A 110 -12.21 -5.29 7.46
C GLU A 110 -13.50 -4.70 6.87
N ASN A 111 -13.94 -3.53 7.37
CA ASN A 111 -15.17 -2.86 6.93
C ASN A 111 -14.92 -1.41 6.47
N LEU A 112 -13.70 -1.07 6.06
CA LEU A 112 -13.40 0.28 5.56
C LEU A 112 -14.37 0.70 4.45
N SER A 113 -14.64 -0.18 3.48
CA SER A 113 -15.58 0.08 2.39
C SER A 113 -17.03 0.33 2.86
N LYS A 114 -17.46 -0.28 3.97
CA LYS A 114 -18.77 -0.04 4.60
C LYS A 114 -18.81 1.26 5.40
N LEU A 115 -17.71 1.60 6.10
CA LEU A 115 -17.53 2.89 6.79
C LEU A 115 -17.69 4.11 5.85
N PHE A 116 -17.53 3.92 4.53
CA PHE A 116 -17.80 4.95 3.51
C PHE A 116 -19.26 4.99 3.03
N LYS A 117 -19.97 3.86 3.02
CA LYS A 117 -21.36 3.76 2.52
C LYS A 117 -22.36 4.23 3.57
N GLU A 118 -22.07 3.90 4.82
CA GLU A 118 -22.81 4.38 5.98
C GLU A 118 -21.92 5.46 6.59
N SER A 119 -22.19 6.74 6.36
CA SER A 119 -21.50 7.83 7.05
C SER A 119 -22.00 7.91 8.50
N PRO A 120 -21.32 7.37 9.54
CA PRO A 120 -21.89 7.35 10.88
C PRO A 120 -21.42 8.54 11.74
N ILE A 121 -20.52 9.39 11.24
CA ILE A 121 -19.76 10.32 12.09
C ILE A 121 -20.16 11.77 11.85
N VAL A 122 -21.46 12.03 11.92
CA VAL A 122 -21.98 13.33 12.37
C VAL A 122 -22.36 13.25 13.87
N GLY A 123 -22.45 12.04 14.45
CA GLY A 123 -23.05 11.82 15.77
C GLY A 123 -22.13 11.79 17.00
N VAL A 124 -20.79 11.81 16.87
CA VAL A 124 -19.89 11.66 18.03
C VAL A 124 -19.45 13.01 18.63
N ALA A 125 -19.80 14.14 18.00
CA ALA A 125 -19.52 15.48 18.53
C ALA A 125 -20.57 15.98 19.56
N THR A 126 -21.58 15.18 19.91
CA THR A 126 -22.62 15.57 20.86
C THR A 126 -22.52 14.80 22.17
N SER A 127 -21.50 15.09 22.97
CA SER A 127 -21.71 15.15 24.42
C SER A 127 -20.61 15.96 25.10
N THR A 128 -21.05 17.09 25.66
CA THR A 128 -20.42 17.85 26.76
C THR A 128 -19.08 18.55 26.48
N SER A 129 -19.08 19.52 25.55
CA SER A 129 -18.63 20.90 25.81
C SER A 129 -18.82 21.75 24.55
N LYS A 130 -19.34 22.98 24.71
CA LYS A 130 -19.63 23.92 23.62
C LYS A 130 -18.32 24.48 23.03
N LYS A 131 -17.74 23.78 22.06
CA LYS A 131 -16.91 24.38 21.02
C LYS A 131 -17.31 23.77 19.69
N GLU A 132 -18.20 24.45 18.97
CA GLU A 132 -18.45 24.15 17.56
C GLU A 132 -17.16 24.45 16.81
N PHE A 133 -16.43 23.39 16.45
CA PHE A 133 -15.29 23.51 15.53
C PHE A 133 -15.83 23.75 14.13
N SER A 134 -15.28 24.75 13.44
CA SER A 134 -15.65 25.05 12.06
C SER A 134 -15.32 23.85 11.16
N ARG A 135 -16.10 23.67 10.09
CA ARG A 135 -15.90 22.60 9.09
C ARG A 135 -14.48 22.62 8.48
N ALA A 136 -13.80 23.77 8.53
CA ALA A 136 -12.42 23.95 8.09
C ALA A 136 -11.39 23.39 9.09
N GLU A 137 -11.64 23.47 10.40
CA GLU A 137 -10.75 22.94 11.45
C GLU A 137 -10.80 21.42 11.59
N LEU A 138 -11.87 20.79 11.09
CA LEU A 138 -12.03 19.33 11.00
C LEU A 138 -11.15 18.68 9.90
N LEU A 139 -10.48 19.48 9.05
CA LEU A 139 -9.98 19.01 7.76
C LEU A 139 -8.45 18.92 7.57
N SER A 140 -7.56 19.36 8.47
CA SER A 140 -6.15 19.57 8.03
C SER A 140 -4.98 18.96 8.80
N GLU A 141 -5.13 18.17 9.87
CA GLU A 141 -3.95 17.77 10.68
C GLU A 141 -4.02 16.32 11.18
N GLY A 142 -4.22 15.34 10.29
CA GLY A 142 -4.20 13.94 10.70
C GLY A 142 -4.58 12.93 9.61
N PRO A 143 -4.50 11.63 9.91
CA PRO A 143 -4.81 10.59 8.95
C PRO A 143 -6.17 10.74 8.26
N MET A 144 -6.15 10.51 6.95
CA MET A 144 -7.24 10.85 6.05
C MET A 144 -7.50 9.74 5.05
N LEU A 145 -8.78 9.53 4.74
CA LEU A 145 -9.20 8.58 3.73
C LEU A 145 -9.40 9.24 2.37
N TYR A 146 -8.88 8.58 1.34
CA TYR A 146 -9.00 8.95 -0.06
C TYR A 146 -9.59 7.80 -0.86
N GLU A 147 -10.46 8.12 -1.81
CA GLU A 147 -11.08 7.15 -2.71
C GLU A 147 -10.91 7.57 -4.16
N GLY A 148 -10.42 6.66 -4.99
CA GLY A 148 -10.38 6.78 -6.44
C GLY A 148 -10.97 5.54 -7.10
N HIS A 149 -11.10 5.56 -8.42
CA HIS A 149 -11.47 4.37 -9.17
C HIS A 149 -10.92 4.41 -10.58
N PHE A 150 -10.70 3.23 -11.15
CA PHE A 150 -10.44 3.03 -12.57
C PHE A 150 -11.40 1.98 -13.13
N THR A 151 -11.57 1.98 -14.46
CA THR A 151 -12.49 1.09 -15.16
C THR A 151 -11.71 0.16 -16.08
N ILE A 152 -12.08 -1.12 -16.07
CA ILE A 152 -11.60 -2.12 -17.03
C ILE A 152 -12.76 -2.43 -17.99
N ASN A 153 -12.55 -2.32 -19.30
CA ASN A 153 -13.66 -2.34 -20.26
C ASN A 153 -14.26 -3.72 -20.47
N SER A 154 -13.44 -4.77 -20.40
CA SER A 154 -13.86 -6.16 -20.67
C SER A 154 -13.09 -7.17 -19.83
N THR A 155 -13.61 -8.40 -19.78
CA THR A 155 -12.96 -9.53 -19.09
C THR A 155 -11.58 -9.86 -19.68
N ASP A 156 -11.40 -9.70 -20.99
CA ASP A 156 -10.12 -9.99 -21.66
C ASP A 156 -9.04 -8.95 -21.34
N GLU A 157 -9.43 -7.77 -20.85
CA GLU A 157 -8.51 -6.72 -20.40
C GLU A 157 -8.09 -6.87 -18.94
N VAL A 158 -8.67 -7.81 -18.19
CA VAL A 158 -8.30 -8.08 -16.79
C VAL A 158 -6.91 -8.69 -16.74
N ALA A 159 -5.94 -7.86 -16.40
CA ALA A 159 -4.57 -8.22 -16.12
C ALA A 159 -4.16 -7.52 -14.83
N GLY A 160 -3.24 -8.10 -14.07
CA GLY A 160 -2.86 -7.44 -12.83
C GLY A 160 -1.97 -6.23 -13.10
N THR A 161 -1.80 -5.42 -12.07
CA THR A 161 -1.17 -4.11 -12.16
C THR A 161 -0.37 -3.82 -10.91
N PHE A 162 0.36 -2.70 -10.91
CA PHE A 162 0.88 -2.11 -9.70
C PHE A 162 0.27 -0.73 -9.49
N ILE A 163 -0.01 -0.39 -8.23
CA ILE A 163 -0.40 0.98 -7.87
C ILE A 163 0.84 1.69 -7.35
N SER A 164 1.28 2.72 -8.08
CA SER A 164 2.35 3.61 -7.65
C SER A 164 1.83 4.65 -6.68
N PHE A 165 2.57 4.80 -5.57
CA PHE A 165 2.32 5.82 -4.54
C PHE A 165 3.35 6.95 -4.61
N SER A 166 4.10 7.08 -5.70
CA SER A 166 5.05 8.19 -5.87
C SER A 166 4.40 9.56 -5.60
N GLY A 167 5.01 10.32 -4.70
CA GLY A 167 4.49 11.62 -4.24
C GLY A 167 3.48 11.56 -3.10
N TRP A 168 3.12 10.39 -2.58
CA TRP A 168 2.40 10.23 -1.31
C TRP A 168 3.38 10.11 -0.13
N GLY A 169 2.91 10.32 1.10
CA GLY A 169 3.67 10.17 2.34
C GLY A 169 3.75 8.71 2.80
N LYS A 170 2.82 8.29 3.66
CA LYS A 170 2.80 6.95 4.26
C LYS A 170 1.39 6.47 4.51
N GLY A 171 1.10 5.21 4.26
CA GLY A 171 -0.24 4.70 4.50
C GLY A 171 -0.48 3.24 4.18
N VAL A 172 -1.76 2.91 4.04
CA VAL A 172 -2.27 1.57 3.70
C VAL A 172 -3.26 1.72 2.56
N ALA A 173 -3.22 0.80 1.60
CA ALA A 173 -4.09 0.86 0.43
C ALA A 173 -4.93 -0.41 0.26
N PHE A 174 -6.10 -0.23 -0.35
CA PHE A 174 -7.04 -1.28 -0.66
C PHE A 174 -7.49 -1.16 -2.11
N VAL A 175 -7.69 -2.29 -2.77
CA VAL A 175 -8.28 -2.37 -4.11
C VAL A 175 -9.43 -3.36 -4.06
N THR A 176 -10.63 -2.90 -4.43
CA THR A 176 -11.85 -3.74 -4.41
C THR A 176 -12.00 -4.47 -3.06
N ASP A 177 -11.88 -3.71 -1.97
CA ASP A 177 -11.97 -4.17 -0.57
C ASP A 177 -10.85 -5.10 -0.08
N PHE A 178 -9.88 -5.44 -0.94
CA PHE A 178 -8.71 -6.21 -0.54
C PHE A 178 -7.57 -5.31 -0.09
N ASN A 179 -6.98 -5.58 1.08
CA ASN A 179 -5.84 -4.82 1.60
C ASN A 179 -4.55 -5.22 0.87
N ILE A 180 -4.09 -4.35 -0.04
CA ILE A 180 -2.90 -4.60 -0.85
C ILE A 180 -1.59 -4.27 -0.11
N GLY A 181 -1.67 -3.73 1.11
CA GLY A 181 -0.54 -3.57 2.03
C GLY A 181 -0.18 -2.11 2.32
N ARG A 182 1.04 -1.92 2.85
CA ARG A 182 1.56 -0.63 3.32
C ARG A 182 2.41 0.03 2.25
N PHE A 183 2.31 1.35 2.09
CA PHE A 183 3.23 2.14 1.26
C PHE A 183 3.96 3.19 2.10
N TRP A 184 5.23 3.44 1.75
CA TRP A 184 6.03 4.52 2.33
C TRP A 184 7.12 4.97 1.34
N PRO A 185 6.75 5.56 0.19
CA PRO A 185 7.69 5.93 -0.89
C PRO A 185 8.75 6.97 -0.46
N LEU A 186 8.48 7.79 0.56
CA LEU A 186 9.50 8.70 1.11
C LEU A 186 10.67 7.94 1.75
N ALA A 187 10.39 6.84 2.44
CA ALA A 187 11.42 5.95 3.01
C ALA A 187 11.98 4.99 1.94
N GLY A 188 11.11 4.47 1.06
CA GLY A 188 11.48 3.50 0.04
C GLY A 188 11.91 2.14 0.61
N PRO A 189 12.54 1.27 -0.21
CA PRO A 189 12.79 1.47 -1.65
C PRO A 189 11.53 1.28 -2.52
N GLN A 190 10.51 0.60 -2.01
CA GLN A 190 9.29 0.27 -2.76
C GLN A 190 8.42 1.51 -3.03
N CYS A 191 8.13 1.79 -4.31
CA CYS A 191 7.18 2.83 -4.73
C CYS A 191 5.78 2.29 -5.00
N SER A 192 5.68 1.05 -5.47
CA SER A 192 4.44 0.49 -6.00
C SER A 192 4.02 -0.78 -5.28
N LEU A 193 2.72 -0.98 -5.15
CA LEU A 193 2.12 -2.16 -4.54
C LEU A 193 1.49 -3.07 -5.58
N ASN A 194 1.67 -4.37 -5.37
CA ASN A 194 1.20 -5.48 -6.17
C ASN A 194 -0.33 -5.58 -6.17
N VAL A 195 -1.00 -5.65 -7.34
CA VAL A 195 -2.46 -5.87 -7.44
C VAL A 195 -2.78 -7.00 -8.42
N PRO A 196 -2.79 -8.27 -7.95
CA PRO A 196 -3.04 -9.44 -8.78
C PRO A 196 -4.35 -9.37 -9.58
N ALA A 197 -4.34 -9.92 -10.80
CA ALA A 197 -5.52 -9.97 -11.68
C ALA A 197 -6.79 -10.52 -11.00
N PRO A 198 -6.74 -11.55 -10.12
CA PRO A 198 -7.93 -12.05 -9.44
C PRO A 198 -8.62 -11.06 -8.49
N LEU A 199 -7.97 -9.96 -8.11
CA LEU A 199 -8.58 -8.88 -7.32
C LEU A 199 -9.34 -7.86 -8.18
N LEU A 200 -9.17 -7.92 -9.50
CA LEU A 200 -9.72 -6.98 -10.45
C LEU A 200 -10.92 -7.59 -11.17
N GLN A 201 -11.83 -6.72 -11.57
CA GLN A 201 -13.06 -7.12 -12.28
C GLN A 201 -13.34 -6.18 -13.46
N PRO A 202 -14.07 -6.65 -14.49
CA PRO A 202 -14.64 -5.76 -15.50
C PRO A 202 -15.51 -4.69 -14.85
N GLY A 203 -15.50 -3.49 -15.42
CA GLY A 203 -16.16 -2.33 -14.85
C GLY A 203 -15.31 -1.65 -13.78
N LYS A 204 -15.97 -1.17 -12.73
CA LYS A 204 -15.36 -0.26 -11.74
C LYS A 204 -14.54 -1.03 -10.70
N ASN A 205 -13.28 -0.62 -10.53
CA ASN A 205 -12.38 -1.05 -9.46
C ASN A 205 -12.06 0.15 -8.58
N VAL A 206 -12.29 0.02 -7.27
CA VAL A 206 -12.15 1.13 -6.32
C VAL A 206 -10.80 1.01 -5.63
N VAL A 207 -10.08 2.14 -5.52
CA VAL A 207 -8.85 2.26 -4.73
C VAL A 207 -9.16 3.11 -3.52
N LEU A 208 -8.89 2.58 -2.33
CA LEU A 208 -9.00 3.29 -1.07
C LEU A 208 -7.63 3.44 -0.43
N ILE A 209 -7.34 4.62 0.08
CA ILE A 209 -6.07 4.94 0.74
C ILE A 209 -6.37 5.51 2.11
N LEU A 210 -5.79 4.92 3.16
CA LEU A 210 -5.60 5.58 4.44
C LEU A 210 -4.20 6.19 4.45
N GLU A 211 -4.14 7.51 4.28
CA GLU A 211 -2.91 8.30 4.34
C GLU A 211 -2.69 8.77 5.79
N THR A 212 -1.45 8.73 6.28
CA THR A 212 -1.11 8.97 7.69
C THR A 212 -0.05 10.06 7.92
N ASP A 213 0.45 10.69 6.86
CA ASP A 213 1.54 11.65 6.87
C ASP A 213 1.21 12.87 5.98
N ALA A 214 1.41 12.74 4.66
CA ALA A 214 1.12 13.79 3.69
C ALA A 214 0.54 13.20 2.39
N PRO A 215 -0.61 13.68 1.90
CA PRO A 215 -1.15 13.22 0.63
C PRO A 215 -0.38 13.80 -0.56
N ASN A 216 -0.47 13.11 -1.70
CA ASN A 216 -0.02 13.66 -2.97
C ASN A 216 -0.76 14.99 -3.28
N HIS A 217 -0.03 16.04 -3.66
CA HIS A 217 -0.61 17.37 -3.90
C HIS A 217 -1.71 17.39 -4.97
N GLU A 218 -1.61 16.51 -5.96
CA GLU A 218 -2.62 16.37 -7.00
C GLU A 218 -3.68 15.33 -6.64
N LEU A 219 -3.58 14.62 -5.52
CA LEU A 219 -4.45 13.51 -5.16
C LEU A 219 -4.56 12.49 -6.30
N VAL A 220 -3.42 12.07 -6.84
CA VAL A 220 -3.34 11.08 -7.93
C VAL A 220 -2.48 9.90 -7.51
N ILE A 221 -2.93 8.70 -7.87
CA ILE A 221 -2.12 7.49 -7.97
C ILE A 221 -2.03 7.06 -9.43
N GLU A 222 -1.08 6.21 -9.75
CA GLU A 222 -0.94 5.67 -11.11
C GLU A 222 -0.94 4.15 -11.09
N SER A 223 -1.75 3.55 -11.95
CA SER A 223 -1.71 2.12 -12.24
C SER A 223 -0.72 1.88 -13.38
N ILE A 224 0.37 1.17 -13.05
CA ILE A 224 1.52 0.90 -13.93
C ILE A 224 1.66 -0.61 -14.19
N ASP A 225 2.39 -0.98 -15.24
CA ASP A 225 2.57 -2.37 -15.68
C ASP A 225 3.90 -3.00 -15.23
N GLN A 226 4.75 -2.26 -14.53
CA GLN A 226 6.03 -2.69 -14.00
C GLN A 226 6.16 -2.32 -12.53
N GLN A 227 6.91 -3.13 -11.80
CA GLN A 227 7.23 -2.84 -10.41
C GLN A 227 8.26 -1.70 -10.31
N ASP A 228 8.09 -0.84 -9.32
CA ASP A 228 8.97 0.31 -9.07
C ASP A 228 9.56 0.28 -7.66
N PHE A 229 10.90 0.22 -7.59
CA PHE A 229 11.71 0.28 -6.38
C PHE A 229 12.64 1.51 -6.34
N THR A 230 12.32 2.57 -7.09
CA THR A 230 13.18 3.76 -7.19
C THR A 230 12.96 4.79 -6.06
N CYS A 231 12.06 4.49 -5.12
CA CYS A 231 11.70 5.36 -4.01
C CYS A 231 12.79 5.40 -2.93
N GLY A 232 12.78 6.43 -2.08
CA GLY A 232 13.81 6.64 -1.06
C GLY A 232 15.23 6.94 -1.58
N GLN A 233 15.49 6.83 -2.89
CA GLN A 233 16.81 7.07 -3.48
C GLN A 233 17.14 8.58 -3.66
N ARG A 234 16.13 9.47 -3.65
CA ARG A 234 16.29 10.90 -3.94
C ARG A 234 16.85 11.75 -2.79
N SER A 235 16.92 11.24 -1.56
CA SER A 235 17.46 11.96 -0.41
C SER A 235 18.98 11.83 -0.22
N ARG A 236 19.69 11.07 -1.08
CA ARG A 236 21.16 10.88 -0.98
C ARG A 236 21.99 11.67 -1.99
N VAL A 237 21.37 12.49 -2.85
CA VAL A 237 22.08 13.39 -3.79
C VAL A 237 21.94 14.83 -3.28
N GLY A 238 22.64 15.15 -2.20
CA GLY A 238 22.56 16.48 -1.59
C GLY A 238 23.34 16.57 -0.28
N THR A 239 24.63 16.26 -0.31
CA THR A 239 25.71 16.73 0.60
C THR A 239 26.96 15.90 0.32
N LYS A 240 27.77 16.38 -0.62
CA LYS A 240 29.22 16.22 -0.62
C LYS A 240 29.83 17.58 -0.87
#